data_AF-A0A229SLD6-F1
#
_entry.id   AF-A0A229SLD6-F1
#
_cell.length_a   1.000
_cell.length_b   1.000
_cell.length_c   1.000
_cell.angle_alpha   90.00
_cell.angle_beta   90.00
_cell.angle_gamma   90.00
#
_symmetry.space_group_name_H-M   'P 1'
#
loop_
_entity.id
_entity.type
_entity.pdbx_description
1 polymer ?
#
loop_
_entity_poly.entity_id
_entity_poly.type
_entity_poly.pdbx_seq_one_letter_code
_entity_poly.pdbx_strand_id
1 'polypeptide(L)'
;MSTKTDFYLRRGTSAEWLGSIAGDAHPEDVLAVPPGRLALTSTDEETYRDAVDDLLVVWACEELGDAYPRRGGWPWPWWTSHISSWIVAFDPGEKAVFMTVGGGVAWHRINPRCPDLPEGDDPLGPPDLAAWLHDPAAPPSVPMPLMRDPATGLPTPAGAPR
;
A
#
# COMPACT_ATOMS: atom_id res chain seq x y z
N MET A 1 -14.06 4.78 -11.44
CA MET A 1 -12.59 4.59 -11.36
C MET A 1 -12.36 3.42 -10.44
N SER A 2 -11.47 2.50 -10.79
CA SER A 2 -11.11 1.37 -9.90
C SER A 2 -10.07 1.85 -8.89
N THR A 3 -10.36 1.60 -7.61
CA THR A 3 -9.50 1.90 -6.46
C THR A 3 -8.36 0.89 -6.42
N LYS A 4 -7.16 1.35 -6.03
CA LYS A 4 -5.95 0.52 -5.94
C LYS A 4 -5.32 0.65 -4.57
N THR A 5 -4.94 -0.47 -3.98
CA THR A 5 -4.26 -0.51 -2.69
C THR A 5 -2.99 -1.32 -2.81
N ASP A 6 -1.86 -0.69 -2.48
CA ASP A 6 -0.56 -1.33 -2.45
C ASP A 6 -0.14 -1.61 -1.01
N PHE A 7 0.42 -2.80 -0.77
CA PHE A 7 0.87 -3.25 0.54
C PHE A 7 2.39 -3.32 0.61
N TYR A 8 2.93 -2.80 1.70
CA TYR A 8 4.36 -2.68 1.94
C TYR A 8 4.77 -3.17 3.33
N LEU A 9 6.02 -3.61 3.42
CA LEU A 9 6.76 -3.71 4.67
C LEU A 9 7.75 -2.54 4.77
N ARG A 10 7.83 -1.91 5.95
CA ARG A 10 8.50 -0.63 6.23
C ARG A 10 7.88 0.53 5.43
N ARG A 11 8.34 1.74 5.71
CA ARG A 11 7.95 2.98 5.01
C ARG A 11 9.17 3.61 4.33
N GLY A 12 8.92 4.61 3.49
CA GLY A 12 10.00 5.35 2.83
C GLY A 12 10.56 4.66 1.60
N THR A 13 11.69 5.15 1.10
CA THR A 13 12.38 4.60 -0.08
C THR A 13 12.87 3.16 0.09
N SER A 14 12.95 2.66 1.32
CA SER A 14 13.34 1.29 1.68
C SER A 14 12.15 0.33 1.88
N ALA A 15 10.91 0.74 1.57
CA ALA A 15 9.73 -0.10 1.77
C ALA A 15 9.64 -1.27 0.78
N GLU A 16 9.56 -2.50 1.26
CA GLU A 16 9.44 -3.70 0.43
C GLU A 16 7.97 -3.87 0.00
N TRP A 17 7.71 -3.91 -1.31
CA TRP A 17 6.38 -4.21 -1.83
C TRP A 17 6.01 -5.68 -1.63
N LEU A 18 4.82 -5.93 -1.08
CA LEU A 18 4.28 -7.26 -0.79
C LEU A 18 3.20 -7.68 -1.80
N GLY A 19 2.50 -6.73 -2.40
CA GLY A 19 1.46 -7.01 -3.37
C GLY A 19 0.50 -5.84 -3.52
N SER A 20 -0.42 -5.97 -4.47
CA SER A 20 -1.43 -4.95 -4.76
C SER A 20 -2.78 -5.58 -5.05
N ILE A 21 -3.85 -4.84 -4.75
CA ILE A 21 -5.22 -5.17 -5.16
C ILE A 21 -5.83 -4.01 -5.95
N ALA A 22 -6.78 -4.31 -6.83
CA ALA A 22 -7.57 -3.34 -7.59
C ALA A 22 -9.05 -3.72 -7.58
N GLY A 23 -9.92 -2.73 -7.83
CA GLY A 23 -11.37 -2.91 -7.87
C GLY A 23 -12.01 -2.03 -6.81
N ASP A 24 -12.79 -2.63 -5.94
CA ASP A 24 -13.35 -1.99 -4.75
C ASP A 24 -12.34 -2.13 -3.60
N ALA A 25 -11.13 -1.60 -3.81
CA ALA A 25 -10.00 -1.76 -2.90
C ALA A 25 -9.93 -0.66 -1.83
N HIS A 26 -11.05 -0.06 -1.41
CA HIS A 26 -10.98 0.96 -0.37
C HIS A 26 -10.62 0.33 0.99
N PRO A 27 -10.02 1.08 1.93
CA PRO A 27 -9.69 0.54 3.24
C PRO A 27 -10.89 -0.04 3.98
N GLU A 28 -12.09 0.51 3.79
CA GLU A 28 -13.34 -0.04 4.32
C GLU A 28 -13.65 -1.43 3.75
N ASP A 29 -13.44 -1.64 2.46
CA ASP A 29 -13.63 -2.93 1.79
C ASP A 29 -12.56 -3.94 2.25
N VAL A 30 -11.31 -3.47 2.39
CA VAL A 30 -10.21 -4.29 2.93
C VAL A 30 -10.50 -4.70 4.38
N LEU A 31 -11.03 -3.80 5.22
CA LEU A 31 -11.43 -4.11 6.60
C LEU A 31 -12.63 -5.08 6.69
N ALA A 32 -13.44 -5.18 5.64
CA ALA A 32 -14.57 -6.10 5.58
C ALA A 32 -14.13 -7.54 5.29
N VAL A 33 -12.96 -7.73 4.67
CA VAL A 33 -12.38 -9.04 4.35
C VAL A 33 -11.52 -9.55 5.52
N PRO A 34 -11.70 -10.78 6.04
CA PRO A 34 -11.02 -11.20 7.28
C PRO A 34 -9.48 -11.12 7.23
N PRO A 35 -8.79 -11.60 6.17
CA PRO A 35 -7.35 -11.35 6.02
C PRO A 35 -6.98 -9.86 5.92
N GLY A 36 -7.81 -9.03 5.27
CA GLY A 36 -7.57 -7.60 5.16
C GLY A 36 -7.70 -6.87 6.49
N ARG A 37 -8.69 -7.25 7.31
CA ARG A 37 -8.80 -6.81 8.71
C ARG A 37 -7.56 -7.19 9.51
N LEU A 38 -7.11 -8.44 9.39
CA LEU A 38 -5.92 -8.91 10.10
C LEU A 38 -4.68 -8.11 9.66
N ALA A 39 -4.49 -7.89 8.36
CA ALA A 39 -3.41 -7.07 7.83
C ALA A 39 -3.46 -5.64 8.40
N LEU A 40 -4.61 -4.97 8.37
CA LEU A 40 -4.75 -3.59 8.86
C LEU A 40 -4.64 -3.43 10.38
N THR A 41 -4.84 -4.51 11.14
CA THR A 41 -4.75 -4.49 12.61
C THR A 41 -3.54 -5.24 13.16
N SER A 42 -2.60 -5.64 12.30
CA SER A 42 -1.40 -6.38 12.69
C SER A 42 -0.47 -5.56 13.59
N THR A 43 0.15 -6.25 14.55
CA THR A 43 1.12 -5.67 15.49
C THR A 43 2.52 -6.30 15.39
N ASP A 44 2.70 -7.24 14.46
CA ASP A 44 3.95 -7.91 14.16
C ASP A 44 4.06 -8.18 12.65
N GLU A 45 5.30 -8.34 12.20
CA GLU A 45 5.64 -8.42 10.78
C GLU A 45 5.17 -9.73 10.13
N GLU A 46 5.30 -10.85 10.84
CA GLU A 46 4.94 -12.18 10.34
C GLU A 46 3.44 -12.25 10.07
N THR A 47 2.62 -11.87 11.06
CA THR A 47 1.15 -11.82 10.92
C THR A 47 0.73 -10.89 9.78
N TYR A 48 1.37 -9.72 9.66
CA TYR A 48 1.06 -8.78 8.58
C TYR A 48 1.34 -9.38 7.20
N ARG A 49 2.51 -10.01 7.03
CA ARG A 49 2.92 -10.59 5.74
C ARG A 49 1.99 -11.73 5.33
N ASP A 50 1.70 -12.65 6.26
CA ASP A 50 0.80 -13.78 6.02
C ASP A 50 -0.62 -13.29 5.70
N ALA A 51 -1.11 -12.29 6.43
CA ALA A 51 -2.43 -11.72 6.19
C ALA A 51 -2.54 -11.02 4.83
N VAL A 52 -1.48 -10.37 4.34
CA VAL A 52 -1.44 -9.79 2.99
C VAL A 52 -1.45 -10.89 1.92
N ASP A 53 -0.67 -11.96 2.09
CA ASP A 53 -0.66 -13.09 1.15
C ASP A 53 -2.04 -13.77 1.08
N ASP A 54 -2.67 -14.02 2.23
CA ASP A 54 -4.04 -14.57 2.32
C ASP A 54 -5.07 -13.61 1.70
N LEU A 55 -4.94 -12.30 1.95
CA LEU A 55 -5.81 -11.29 1.36
C LEU A 55 -5.76 -11.35 -0.17
N LEU A 56 -4.58 -11.43 -0.77
CA LEU A 56 -4.42 -11.48 -2.23
C LEU A 56 -5.09 -12.73 -2.84
N VAL A 57 -5.04 -13.87 -2.13
CA VAL A 57 -5.72 -15.09 -2.55
C VAL A 57 -7.24 -14.93 -2.46
N VAL A 58 -7.74 -14.50 -1.30
CA VAL A 58 -9.18 -14.32 -1.06
C VAL A 58 -9.77 -13.29 -2.02
N TRP A 59 -9.07 -12.18 -2.26
CA TRP A 59 -9.52 -11.12 -3.15
C TRP A 59 -9.80 -11.61 -4.57
N ALA A 60 -8.88 -12.45 -5.09
CA ALA A 60 -9.04 -13.05 -6.41
C ALA A 60 -10.07 -14.18 -6.44
N CYS A 61 -10.11 -15.05 -5.42
CA CYS A 61 -11.01 -16.20 -5.38
C CYS A 61 -12.48 -15.81 -5.18
N GLU A 62 -12.75 -14.74 -4.44
CA GLU A 62 -14.10 -14.24 -4.14
C GLU A 62 -14.57 -13.16 -5.13
N GLU A 63 -13.85 -12.97 -6.24
CA GLU A 63 -14.18 -12.00 -7.31
C GLU A 63 -14.35 -10.55 -6.81
N LEU A 64 -13.63 -10.15 -5.76
CA LEU A 64 -13.65 -8.80 -5.19
C LEU A 64 -12.86 -7.79 -6.04
N GLY A 65 -12.08 -8.30 -7.00
CA GLY A 65 -11.31 -7.52 -7.95
C GLY A 65 -10.03 -8.23 -8.36
N ASP A 66 -9.08 -7.47 -8.87
CA ASP A 66 -7.79 -8.01 -9.29
C ASP A 66 -6.80 -8.05 -8.12
N ALA A 67 -6.02 -9.12 -8.02
CA ALA A 67 -4.94 -9.26 -7.06
C ALA A 67 -3.60 -9.54 -7.74
N TYR A 68 -2.55 -8.87 -7.28
CA TYR A 68 -1.22 -8.89 -7.87
C TYR A 68 -0.20 -9.26 -6.79
N PRO A 69 0.10 -10.56 -6.63
CA PRO A 69 1.07 -11.01 -5.64
C PRO A 69 2.49 -10.63 -6.05
N ARG A 70 3.38 -10.46 -5.08
CA ARG A 70 4.80 -10.08 -5.30
C ARG A 70 5.49 -10.90 -6.38
N ARG A 71 5.23 -12.21 -6.43
CA ARG A 71 5.79 -13.15 -7.42
C ARG A 71 5.45 -12.81 -8.87
N GLY A 72 4.34 -12.11 -9.11
CA GLY A 72 3.91 -11.63 -10.43
C GLY A 72 4.62 -10.35 -10.87
N GLY A 73 5.39 -9.72 -9.97
CA GLY A 73 6.02 -8.44 -10.21
C GLY A 73 5.04 -7.27 -10.15
N TRP A 74 5.60 -6.06 -10.21
CA TRP A 74 4.84 -4.83 -10.12
C TRP A 74 3.82 -4.71 -11.27
N PRO A 75 2.52 -4.56 -10.98
CA PRO A 75 1.47 -4.67 -12.00
C PRO A 75 1.20 -3.36 -12.74
N TRP A 76 1.68 -2.23 -12.22
CA TRP A 76 1.31 -0.91 -12.72
C TRP A 76 2.24 -0.41 -13.83
N PRO A 77 1.72 0.42 -14.77
CA PRO A 77 2.55 0.99 -15.82
C PRO A 77 3.54 2.05 -15.32
N TRP A 78 3.27 2.66 -14.16
CA TRP A 78 4.14 3.63 -13.47
C TRP A 78 5.12 2.96 -12.50
N TRP A 79 6.03 3.72 -11.89
CA TRP A 79 7.17 3.18 -11.14
C TRP A 79 7.08 3.35 -9.62
N THR A 80 5.96 3.85 -9.09
CA THR A 80 5.83 4.11 -7.65
C THR A 80 4.36 4.19 -7.25
N SER A 81 4.03 3.82 -6.01
CA SER A 81 2.66 3.87 -5.50
C SER A 81 2.06 5.26 -5.37
N HIS A 82 2.78 6.35 -5.63
CA HIS A 82 2.22 7.70 -5.52
C HIS A 82 0.95 7.92 -6.38
N ILE A 83 0.67 7.07 -7.37
CA ILE A 83 -0.55 7.17 -8.20
C ILE A 83 -1.65 6.18 -7.72
N SER A 84 -1.34 5.28 -6.79
CA SER A 84 -2.29 4.36 -6.18
C SER A 84 -3.22 5.09 -5.22
N SER A 85 -4.48 4.63 -5.10
CA SER A 85 -5.46 5.27 -4.22
C SER A 85 -5.02 5.21 -2.77
N TRP A 86 -4.56 4.03 -2.33
CA TRP A 86 -4.14 3.77 -0.96
C TRP A 86 -2.82 3.02 -0.93
N ILE A 87 -2.05 3.31 0.11
CA ILE A 87 -0.78 2.66 0.37
C ILE A 87 -0.77 2.29 1.84
N VAL A 88 -0.59 1.00 2.11
CA VAL A 88 -0.60 0.43 3.46
C VAL A 88 0.78 -0.15 3.74
N ALA A 89 1.35 0.20 4.89
CA ALA A 89 2.69 -0.22 5.27
C ALA A 89 2.74 -0.68 6.73
N PHE A 90 3.25 -1.87 7.00
CA PHE A 90 3.62 -2.25 8.36
C PHE A 90 5.03 -1.76 8.67
N ASP A 91 5.22 -1.03 9.78
CA ASP A 91 6.52 -0.58 10.24
C ASP A 91 6.97 -1.44 11.46
N PRO A 92 7.98 -2.32 11.31
CA PRO A 92 8.46 -3.16 12.40
C PRO A 92 9.07 -2.38 13.57
N GLY A 93 9.61 -1.18 13.33
CA GLY A 93 10.17 -0.32 14.37
C GLY A 93 9.08 0.22 15.29
N GLU A 94 7.93 0.56 14.72
CA GLU A 94 6.76 1.08 15.43
C GLU A 94 5.75 0.00 15.83
N LYS A 95 5.91 -1.22 15.32
CA LYS A 95 4.99 -2.36 15.49
C LYS A 95 3.54 -1.98 15.16
N ALA A 96 3.37 -1.28 14.05
CA ALA A 96 2.08 -0.72 13.66
C ALA A 96 1.93 -0.62 12.15
N VAL A 97 0.67 -0.64 11.70
CA VAL A 97 0.28 -0.39 10.32
C VAL A 97 0.07 1.11 10.13
N PHE A 98 0.54 1.60 9.00
CA PHE A 98 0.39 2.97 8.54
C PHE A 98 -0.29 3.01 7.17
N MET A 99 -0.97 4.11 6.89
CA MET A 99 -1.71 4.31 5.65
C MET A 99 -1.45 5.71 5.09
N THR A 100 -1.43 5.84 3.76
CA THR A 100 -1.45 7.13 3.07
C THR A 100 -2.21 7.04 1.75
N VAL A 101 -2.61 8.19 1.20
CA VAL A 101 -3.44 8.30 -0.02
C VAL A 101 -2.59 8.88 -1.15
N GLY A 102 -2.42 8.19 -2.28
CA GLY A 102 -1.68 8.75 -3.42
C GLY A 102 -0.25 9.15 -3.09
N GLY A 103 0.42 8.44 -2.19
CA GLY A 103 1.72 8.85 -1.66
C GLY A 103 1.65 9.96 -0.63
N GLY A 104 0.61 10.79 -0.65
CA GLY A 104 0.16 11.70 0.40
C GLY A 104 1.23 12.58 1.05
N VAL A 105 0.87 13.37 2.05
CA VAL A 105 1.86 14.24 2.75
C VAL A 105 2.28 13.72 4.11
N ALA A 106 1.55 12.72 4.62
CA ALA A 106 1.78 12.10 5.90
C ALA A 106 1.38 10.62 5.89
N TRP A 107 1.87 9.89 6.88
CA TRP A 107 1.45 8.54 7.21
C TRP A 107 0.48 8.58 8.39
N HIS A 108 -0.74 8.10 8.20
CA HIS A 108 -1.71 7.87 9.26
C HIS A 108 -1.42 6.55 9.96
N ARG A 109 -1.38 6.53 11.30
CA ARG A 109 -1.18 5.29 12.07
C ARG A 109 -2.53 4.64 12.36
N ILE A 110 -2.70 3.38 11.97
CA ILE A 110 -3.90 2.61 12.29
C ILE A 110 -3.86 2.14 13.74
N ASN A 111 -4.96 2.34 14.46
CA ASN A 111 -5.15 1.79 15.80
C ASN A 111 -5.72 0.37 15.68
N PRO A 112 -5.00 -0.69 16.11
CA PRO A 112 -5.44 -2.07 15.89
C PRO A 112 -6.70 -2.45 16.68
N ARG A 113 -7.05 -1.70 17.74
CA ARG A 113 -8.26 -1.95 18.55
C ARG A 113 -9.51 -1.25 17.99
N CYS A 114 -9.29 -0.19 17.25
CA CYS A 114 -10.32 0.63 16.62
C CYS A 114 -9.70 1.18 15.34
N PRO A 115 -9.74 0.42 14.22
CA PRO A 115 -9.05 0.78 12.99
C PRO A 115 -9.77 1.95 12.32
N ASP A 116 -9.54 3.14 12.85
CA ASP A 116 -10.09 4.38 12.36
C ASP A 116 -9.39 4.71 11.04
N LEU A 117 -10.17 4.61 9.97
CA LEU A 117 -9.73 5.00 8.64
C LEU A 117 -9.65 6.53 8.57
N PRO A 118 -8.71 7.07 7.81
CA PRO A 118 -8.64 8.51 7.61
C PRO A 118 -9.90 8.98 6.84
N GLU A 119 -10.81 9.64 7.55
CA GLU A 119 -12.03 10.22 6.97
C GLU A 119 -11.84 11.72 6.70
N GLY A 120 -12.38 12.17 5.55
CA GLY A 120 -13.10 13.45 5.33
C GLY A 120 -12.39 14.80 5.53
N ASP A 121 -11.49 14.94 6.49
CA ASP A 121 -10.87 16.19 6.94
C ASP A 121 -9.38 16.06 7.32
N ASP A 122 -8.82 14.85 7.39
CA ASP A 122 -7.37 14.65 7.54
C ASP A 122 -6.73 14.70 6.14
N PRO A 123 -5.96 15.75 5.78
CA PRO A 123 -5.41 15.89 4.45
C PRO A 123 -4.23 14.94 4.29
N LEU A 124 -4.51 13.64 4.16
CA LEU A 124 -3.53 12.69 3.65
C LEU A 124 -3.18 13.04 2.21
N GLY A 125 -4.10 13.67 1.47
CA GLY A 125 -3.83 14.23 0.16
C GLY A 125 -2.99 15.53 0.19
N PRO A 126 -2.33 15.87 -0.92
CA PRO A 126 -1.58 17.11 -1.06
C PRO A 126 -2.49 18.35 -0.94
N PRO A 127 -1.99 19.48 -0.39
CA PRO A 127 -2.75 20.73 -0.31
C PRO A 127 -3.03 21.34 -1.70
N ASP A 128 -2.21 21.03 -2.71
CA ASP A 128 -2.41 21.40 -4.11
C ASP A 128 -2.50 20.15 -4.99
N LEU A 129 -3.73 19.72 -5.28
CA LEU A 129 -4.01 18.55 -6.10
C LEU A 129 -3.53 18.72 -7.54
N ALA A 130 -3.56 19.93 -8.10
CA ALA A 130 -3.18 20.17 -9.49
C ALA A 130 -1.65 20.07 -9.68
N ALA A 131 -0.88 20.63 -8.74
CA ALA A 131 0.57 20.48 -8.71
C ALA A 131 0.98 19.01 -8.49
N TRP A 132 0.31 18.31 -7.57
CA TRP A 132 0.58 16.90 -7.33
C TRP A 132 0.24 16.01 -8.53
N LEU A 133 -0.84 16.28 -9.27
CA LEU A 133 -1.13 15.54 -10.51
C LEU A 133 -0.02 15.71 -11.57
N HIS A 134 0.73 16.80 -11.53
CA HIS A 134 1.85 17.05 -12.42
C HIS A 134 3.12 16.29 -11.98
N ASP A 135 3.38 16.19 -10.68
CA ASP A 135 4.49 15.40 -10.11
C ASP A 135 4.10 14.80 -8.75
N PRO A 136 3.48 13.60 -8.73
CA PRO A 136 2.96 12.99 -7.51
C PRO A 136 4.04 12.66 -6.46
N ALA A 137 5.30 12.58 -6.88
CA ALA A 137 6.43 12.28 -6.02
C ALA A 137 7.16 13.54 -5.51
N ALA A 138 6.78 14.73 -5.98
CA ALA A 138 7.36 15.98 -5.50
C ALA A 138 6.98 16.25 -4.03
N PRO A 139 7.84 16.92 -3.25
CA PRO A 139 7.46 17.43 -1.94
C PRO A 139 6.14 18.22 -2.02
N PRO A 140 5.23 18.05 -1.04
CA PRO A 140 5.43 17.43 0.27
C PRO A 140 5.18 15.92 0.35
N SER A 141 5.18 15.19 -0.78
CA SER A 141 4.84 13.77 -0.78
C SER A 141 5.74 12.92 0.13
N VAL A 142 5.18 11.90 0.81
CA VAL A 142 6.01 11.00 1.62
C VAL A 142 6.90 10.16 0.69
N PRO A 143 8.13 9.80 1.09
CA PRO A 143 8.99 9.00 0.24
C PRO A 143 8.43 7.59 0.02
N MET A 144 8.53 7.08 -1.20
CA MET A 144 8.15 5.72 -1.59
C MET A 144 9.27 5.05 -2.39
N PRO A 145 9.33 3.71 -2.42
CA PRO A 145 10.26 3.01 -3.29
C PRO A 145 9.91 3.24 -4.77
N LEU A 146 10.93 3.17 -5.62
CA LEU A 146 10.75 3.00 -7.06
C LEU A 146 10.69 1.50 -7.39
N MET A 147 9.83 1.13 -8.34
CA MET A 147 9.45 -0.24 -8.70
C MET A 147 9.79 -0.52 -10.18
N ARG A 148 10.55 -1.61 -10.45
CA ARG A 148 10.73 -2.44 -11.69
C ARG A 148 11.86 -3.49 -11.49
N ASP A 149 12.13 -4.57 -12.24
CA ASP A 149 11.65 -5.09 -13.53
C ASP A 149 11.67 -6.66 -13.56
N PRO A 150 10.73 -7.36 -14.22
CA PRO A 150 10.57 -8.84 -14.13
C PRO A 150 11.62 -9.70 -14.86
N ALA A 151 12.52 -9.13 -15.66
CA ALA A 151 13.61 -9.90 -16.28
C ALA A 151 14.80 -9.05 -16.78
N THR A 152 14.66 -7.74 -16.97
CA THR A 152 15.46 -7.04 -18.01
C THR A 152 15.93 -5.62 -17.74
N GLY A 153 15.71 -5.07 -16.55
CA GLY A 153 16.55 -3.95 -16.08
C GLY A 153 15.90 -2.58 -16.10
N LEU A 154 15.02 -2.37 -15.15
CA LEU A 154 14.46 -1.09 -14.69
C LEU A 154 14.19 -1.29 -13.16
N PRO A 155 14.00 -0.27 -12.29
CA PRO A 155 14.57 -0.27 -10.92
C PRO A 155 14.01 -1.19 -9.79
N THR A 156 14.83 -2.08 -9.21
CA THR A 156 14.63 -2.80 -7.90
C THR A 156 15.93 -2.72 -7.06
N PRO A 157 15.95 -2.87 -5.71
CA PRO A 157 14.85 -3.15 -4.77
C PRO A 157 14.81 -2.28 -3.49
N ALA A 158 13.64 -2.14 -2.91
CA ALA A 158 13.55 -1.98 -1.47
C ALA A 158 13.52 -3.37 -0.80
N GLY A 159 14.69 -3.81 -0.32
CA GLY A 159 14.82 -4.95 0.60
C GLY A 159 15.57 -6.22 0.15
N ALA A 160 16.37 -6.26 -0.94
CA ALA A 160 17.15 -7.47 -1.24
C ALA A 160 18.44 -7.57 -0.38
N PRO A 161 18.74 -8.77 0.14
CA PRO A 161 19.73 -9.57 -0.57
C PRO A 161 19.17 -10.96 -0.97
N ARG A 162 19.91 -11.58 -1.91
CA ARG A 162 19.67 -12.83 -2.62
C ARG A 162 19.01 -13.96 -1.83
#